data_AF-A0A9D6HBU6-F1
#
_entry.id   AF-A0A9D6HBU6-F1
#
_cell.length_a   1.000
_cell.length_b   1.000
_cell.length_c   1.000
_cell.angle_alpha   90.00
_cell.angle_beta   90.00
_cell.angle_gamma   90.00
#
_symmetry.space_group_name_H-M   'P 1'
#
loop_
_entity.id
_entity.type
_entity.pdbx_description
1 polymer ?
#
loop_
_entity_poly.entity_id
_entity_poly.type
_entity_poly.pdbx_seq_one_letter_code
_entity_poly.pdbx_strand_id
1 'polypeptide(L)' 'MRNHAISTELLNHDYTYRKLQTEHEVIEKKLETLRASPSLDPTTVTQLKRIKLRLRDEMAAIERRKLH' A
#
# COMPACT_ATOMS: atom_id res chain seq x y z
N MET A 1 10.98 11.71 5.04
CA MET A 1 10.68 10.90 6.24
C MET A 1 9.16 10.78 6.34
N ARG A 2 8.61 9.57 6.46
CA ARG A 2 7.16 9.37 6.62
C ARG A 2 6.79 9.72 8.07
N ASN A 3 5.72 10.49 8.28
CA ASN A 3 5.35 10.89 9.64
C ASN A 3 4.59 9.73 10.32
N HIS A 4 5.34 8.91 11.06
CA HIS A 4 4.80 7.73 11.74
C HIS A 4 3.64 8.04 12.70
N ALA A 5 3.63 9.21 13.33
CA ALA A 5 2.54 9.62 14.21
C ALA A 5 1.23 9.80 13.40
N ILE A 6 1.30 10.52 12.28
CA ILE A 6 0.14 10.76 11.40
C ILE A 6 -0.36 9.46 10.78
N SER A 7 0.54 8.59 10.32
CA SER A 7 0.13 7.29 9.79
C SER A 7 -0.59 6.45 10.86
N THR A 8 -0.14 6.48 12.12
CA THR A 8 -0.80 5.74 13.22
C THR A 8 -2.19 6.31 13.51
N GLU A 9 -2.32 7.63 13.56
CA GLU A 9 -3.60 8.29 13.78
C GLU A 9 -4.60 7.99 12.65
N LEU A 10 -4.15 8.07 11.39
CA LEU A 10 -4.99 7.75 10.24
C LEU A 10 -5.41 6.28 10.20
N LEU A 11 -4.55 5.35 10.62
CA LEU A 11 -4.96 3.95 10.77
C LEU A 11 -6.08 3.80 11.80
N ASN A 12 -6.05 4.56 12.89
CA ASN A 12 -7.03 4.46 13.98
C ASN A 12 -8.34 5.18 13.68
N HIS A 13 -8.32 6.28 12.93
CA HIS A 13 -9.47 7.19 12.80
C HIS A 13 -9.96 7.42 11.38
N ASP A 14 -9.19 7.06 10.34
CA ASP A 14 -9.59 7.22 8.94
C ASP A 14 -9.85 5.85 8.29
N TYR A 15 -11.13 5.54 8.06
CA TYR A 15 -11.56 4.29 7.43
C TYR A 15 -10.95 4.11 6.03
N THR A 16 -10.87 5.19 5.25
CA THR A 16 -10.34 5.16 3.88
C THR A 16 -8.87 4.82 3.90
N TYR A 17 -8.11 5.48 4.77
CA TYR A 17 -6.69 5.20 4.94
C TYR A 17 -6.44 3.76 5.40
N ARG A 18 -7.20 3.27 6.40
CA ARG A 18 -7.10 1.88 6.88
C ARG A 18 -7.39 0.87 5.77
N LYS A 19 -8.39 1.13 4.93
CA LYS A 19 -8.72 0.28 3.79
C LYS A 19 -7.58 0.24 2.77
N LEU A 20 -7.03 1.40 2.39
CA LEU A 20 -5.90 1.48 1.47
C LEU A 20 -4.64 0.77 2.01
N GLN A 21 -4.35 0.92 3.29
CA GLN A 21 -3.24 0.20 3.94
C GLN A 21 -3.48 -1.32 3.90
N THR A 22 -4.69 -1.77 4.21
CA THR A 22 -5.04 -3.20 4.17
C THR A 22 -4.88 -3.78 2.76
N GLU A 23 -5.37 -3.08 1.75
CA GLU A 23 -5.21 -3.48 0.34
C GLU A 23 -3.74 -3.51 -0.07
N HIS A 24 -2.93 -2.53 0.38
CA HIS A 24 -1.50 -2.50 0.13
C HIS A 24 -0.79 -3.72 0.74
N GLU A 25 -1.09 -4.09 1.98
CA GLU A 25 -0.54 -5.26 2.65
C GLU A 25 -0.92 -6.57 1.97
N VAL A 26 -2.17 -6.70 1.49
CA VAL A 26 -2.61 -7.86 0.72
C VAL A 26 -1.79 -8.01 -0.57
N ILE A 27 -1.53 -6.91 -1.28
CA ILE A 27 -0.72 -6.92 -2.50
C ILE A 27 0.75 -7.22 -2.20
N GLU A 28 1.28 -6.73 -1.08
CA GLU A 28 2.63 -7.11 -0.63
C GLU A 28 2.76 -8.61 -0.39
N LYS A 29 1.82 -9.20 0.34
CA LYS A 29 1.79 -10.65 0.58
C LYS A 29 1.70 -11.43 -0.73
N LYS A 30 0.83 -11.01 -1.67
CA LYS A 30 0.74 -11.63 -3.00
C LYS A 30 2.05 -11.56 -3.77
N LEU A 31 2.73 -10.41 -3.76
CA LEU A 31 4.03 -10.24 -4.41
C LEU A 31 5.12 -11.11 -3.76
N GLU A 32 5.08 -11.27 -2.44
CA GLU A 32 6.00 -12.13 -1.69
C GLU A 32 5.77 -13.62 -2.03
N THR A 33 4.51 -14.06 -2.05
CA THR A 33 4.15 -15.42 -2.50
C THR A 33 4.60 -15.68 -3.94
N LEU A 34 4.37 -14.72 -4.85
CA LEU A 34 4.79 -14.85 -6.24
C LEU A 34 6.32 -14.93 -6.35
N ARG A 35 7.07 -14.12 -5.60
CA ARG A 35 8.54 -14.17 -5.58
C ARG A 35 9.10 -15.53 -5.16
N ALA A 36 8.39 -16.25 -4.30
CA ALA A 36 8.76 -17.60 -3.88
C ALA A 36 8.37 -18.68 -4.90
N SER A 37 7.55 -18.35 -5.91
CA SER A 37 7.08 -19.30 -6.91
C SER A 37 8.09 -19.45 -8.06
N PRO A 38 8.42 -20.69 -8.48
CA PRO A 38 9.30 -20.94 -9.61
C PRO A 38 8.65 -20.61 -10.98
N SER A 39 7.32 -20.52 -11.05
CA SER A 39 6.56 -20.14 -12.26
C SER A 39 6.03 -18.70 -12.18
N LEU A 40 6.95 -17.75 -12.03
CA LEU A 40 6.62 -16.33 -11.93
C LEU A 40 6.10 -15.78 -13.27
N ASP A 41 4.85 -15.31 -13.33
CA ASP A 41 4.38 -14.48 -14.45
C ASP A 41 4.84 -13.02 -14.27
N PRO A 42 5.76 -12.52 -15.12
CA PRO A 42 6.27 -11.15 -15.02
C PRO A 42 5.17 -10.09 -15.21
N THR A 43 4.12 -10.41 -15.97
CA THR A 43 3.03 -9.47 -16.27
C THR A 43 2.19 -9.22 -15.03
N THR A 44 1.74 -10.29 -14.37
CA THR A 44 1.02 -10.22 -13.09
C THR A 44 1.83 -9.49 -12.02
N VAL A 45 3.13 -9.80 -11.90
CA VAL A 45 4.01 -9.12 -10.94
C VAL A 45 4.11 -7.62 -11.21
N THR A 46 4.23 -7.23 -12.49
CA THR A 46 4.29 -5.82 -12.89
C THR A 46 2.99 -5.10 -12.59
N GLN A 47 1.84 -5.71 -12.86
CA GLN A 47 0.53 -5.16 -12.53
C GLN A 47 0.37 -4.95 -11.01
N LEU A 48 0.70 -5.96 -10.20
CA LEU A 48 0.63 -5.87 -8.75
C LEU A 48 1.55 -4.77 -8.20
N LYS A 49 2.76 -4.62 -8.73
CA LYS A 49 3.67 -3.52 -8.36
C LYS A 49 3.09 -2.15 -8.68
N ARG A 50 2.42 -1.99 -9.84
CA ARG A 50 1.75 -0.73 -10.21
C ARG A 50 0.60 -0.39 -9.26
N ILE A 51 -0.23 -1.39 -8.93
CA ILE A 51 -1.34 -1.18 -7.98
C ILE A 51 -0.78 -0.82 -6.60
N LYS A 52 0.25 -1.52 -6.13
CA LYS A 52 0.95 -1.20 -4.87
C LYS A 52 1.42 0.26 -4.83
N LEU A 53 2.07 0.71 -5.92
CA LEU A 53 2.54 2.10 -6.02
C LEU A 53 1.36 3.09 -5.96
N ARG A 54 0.28 2.84 -6.70
CA ARG A 54 -0.91 3.69 -6.69
C ARG A 54 -1.52 3.82 -5.28
N LEU A 55 -1.69 2.70 -4.57
CA LEU A 55 -2.21 2.71 -3.19
C LEU A 55 -1.30 3.52 -2.25
N ARG A 56 0.03 3.41 -2.43
CA ARG A 56 0.99 4.21 -1.65
C ARG A 56 0.86 5.70 -1.93
N ASP A 57 0.65 6.08 -3.19
CA ASP A 57 0.49 7.48 -3.59
C ASP A 57 -0.84 8.06 -3.07
N GLU A 58 -1.92 7.28 -3.08
CA GLU A 58 -3.21 7.65 -2.50
C GLU A 58 -3.09 7.86 -0.98
N MET A 59 -2.45 6.95 -0.25
CA MET A 59 -2.17 7.12 1.18
C MET A 59 -1.31 8.35 1.45
N ALA A 60 -0.26 8.59 0.67
CA ALA A 60 0.59 9.77 0.81
C ALA A 60 -0.18 11.08 0.53
N ALA A 61 -1.16 11.05 -0.39
CA ALA A 61 -2.03 12.20 -0.61
C ALA A 61 -2.92 12.50 0.59
N ILE A 62 -3.44 11.47 1.28
CA ILE A 62 -4.20 11.63 2.52
C ILE A 62 -3.31 12.17 3.64
N GLU A 63 -2.11 11.60 3.83
CA GLU A 63 -1.13 12.09 4.81
C GLU A 63 -0.81 13.57 4.59
N ARG A 64 -0.56 13.98 3.33
CA ARG A 64 -0.30 15.39 2.99
C ARG A 64 -1.48 16.31 3.30
N ARG A 65 -2.72 15.88 3.04
CA ARG A 65 -3.93 16.67 3.35
C ARG A 65 -4.14 16.90 4.86
N LYS A 66 -3.52 16.10 5.71
CA LYS A 66 -3.65 16.18 7.17
C LYS A 66 -2.50 16.93 7.84
N LEU A 67 -1.41 17.14 7.11
CA LEU A 67 -0.27 17.98 7.50
C LEU A 67 -0.52 19.48 7.26
N HIS A 68 -1.49 19.81 6.40
CA HIS A 68 -1.95 21.16 6.12
C HIS A 68 -3.24 21.45 6.88
#